data_AF-A0A2U3ND16-F1
#
_entry.id   AF-A0A2U3ND16-F1
#
_cell.length_a   1.000
_cell.length_b   1.000
_cell.length_c   1.000
_cell.angle_alpha   90.00
_cell.angle_beta   90.00
_cell.angle_gamma   90.00
#
_symmetry.space_group_name_H-M   'P 1'
#
loop_
_entity.id
_entity.type
_entity.pdbx_description
1 polymer ?
#
loop_
_entity_poly.entity_id
_entity_poly.type
_entity_poly.pdbx_seq_one_letter_code
_entity_poly.pdbx_strand_id
1 'polypeptide(L)'
;MAEYLLFFGENGSGERTIWVSDGTTGGTNAINDSVLVNGTAGSGDALGAPGPLLFYGYDKIYTQAGQQPNNNEQLLVWDTHGESDPGDWTSGVINPYGGTSFLPQGFAAYDGLVYFNGQSQAITNELYSTDGGSVTQITRSALNPSSLAVAFGRLFFSGNNGSDNVLYAYDRSGELNQVPDPNNPNNPLVYNPAYLTTWPIGTYVELIRPIGELVQLFMSGQDSPDATTTWLYRYDGTNLHKIAPASAPAATGLRPYDLCGLNWLTGRRLGGMPGIETLSHFAVCFSGLHHSGGRGLWISGGTSETTTQIDFGLPIRHRRLVPVQSHRFQRHALFHGPRQEHKPQFPHIWIRRVRPSRLRPAEWRHSRGHQQRYGRPHLQPQFRGP
;
A
#
# COMPACT_ATOMS: atom_id res chain seq x y z
N MET A 1 -11.78 0.15 8.07
CA MET A 1 -10.86 -0.97 7.74
C MET A 1 -11.18 -1.37 6.32
N ALA A 2 -10.23 -1.94 5.57
CA ALA A 2 -10.61 -2.60 4.32
C ALA A 2 -11.49 -3.81 4.71
N GLU A 3 -12.76 -3.80 4.29
CA GLU A 3 -13.70 -4.90 4.56
C GLU A 3 -13.40 -6.13 3.69
N TYR A 4 -12.53 -5.95 2.69
CA TYR A 4 -12.13 -6.96 1.74
C TYR A 4 -10.61 -6.95 1.49
N LEU A 5 -10.04 -8.14 1.29
CA LEU A 5 -8.73 -8.37 0.70
C LEU A 5 -8.88 -8.51 -0.82
N LEU A 6 -8.08 -7.76 -1.57
CA LEU A 6 -7.96 -7.87 -3.04
C LEU A 6 -6.65 -8.56 -3.41
N PHE A 7 -6.70 -9.53 -4.32
CA PHE A 7 -5.53 -10.31 -4.74
C PHE A 7 -5.73 -10.93 -6.13
N PHE A 8 -4.65 -11.28 -6.84
CA PHE A 8 -4.76 -12.08 -8.06
C PHE A 8 -4.96 -13.56 -7.72
N GLY A 9 -5.86 -14.22 -8.44
CA GLY A 9 -6.14 -15.64 -8.29
C GLY A 9 -6.58 -16.26 -9.61
N GLU A 10 -6.48 -17.59 -9.68
CA GLU A 10 -6.81 -18.38 -10.86
C GLU A 10 -8.13 -19.13 -10.62
N ASN A 11 -9.06 -19.08 -11.56
CA ASN A 11 -10.35 -19.77 -11.44
C ASN A 11 -10.25 -21.26 -11.84
N GLY A 12 -11.35 -22.00 -11.69
CA GLY A 12 -11.39 -23.43 -12.02
C GLY A 12 -11.15 -23.77 -13.51
N SER A 13 -11.15 -22.77 -14.39
CA SER A 13 -10.84 -22.89 -15.82
C SER A 13 -9.38 -22.55 -16.17
N GLY A 14 -8.57 -22.09 -15.20
CA GLY A 14 -7.20 -21.63 -15.43
C GLY A 14 -7.07 -20.14 -15.78
N GLU A 15 -8.17 -19.38 -15.72
CA GLU A 15 -8.16 -17.95 -16.05
C GLU A 15 -7.74 -17.14 -14.81
N ARG A 16 -6.78 -16.22 -14.98
CA ARG A 16 -6.35 -15.31 -13.92
C ARG A 16 -7.21 -14.06 -13.91
N THR A 17 -7.68 -13.68 -12.72
CA THR A 17 -8.43 -12.45 -12.49
C THR A 17 -8.15 -11.90 -11.09
N ILE A 18 -8.72 -10.75 -10.75
CA ILE A 18 -8.75 -10.24 -9.39
C ILE A 18 -9.83 -10.98 -8.60
N TRP A 19 -9.48 -11.32 -7.37
CA TRP A 19 -10.36 -11.90 -6.38
C TRP A 19 -10.52 -10.93 -5.21
N VAL A 20 -11.70 -10.99 -4.62
CA VAL A 20 -12.09 -10.21 -3.45
C VAL A 20 -12.50 -11.19 -2.35
N SER A 21 -12.11 -10.92 -1.10
CA SER A 21 -12.38 -11.80 0.04
C SER A 21 -12.65 -11.03 1.33
N ASP A 22 -13.78 -11.32 1.97
CA ASP A 22 -14.10 -10.88 3.35
C ASP A 22 -13.38 -11.69 4.44
N GLY A 23 -12.46 -12.58 4.05
CA GLY A 23 -11.80 -13.54 4.95
C GLY A 23 -12.59 -14.84 5.17
N THR A 24 -13.78 -15.00 4.58
CA THR A 24 -14.57 -16.23 4.61
C THR A 24 -14.56 -16.95 3.26
N THR A 25 -14.79 -18.27 3.26
CA THR A 25 -14.91 -19.04 2.02
C THR A 25 -16.11 -18.62 1.16
N GLY A 26 -17.19 -18.11 1.76
CA GLY A 26 -18.40 -17.70 1.04
C GLY A 26 -18.33 -16.29 0.45
N GLY A 27 -17.59 -15.39 1.10
CA GLY A 27 -17.31 -14.03 0.59
C GLY A 27 -16.02 -13.94 -0.22
N THR A 28 -15.38 -15.06 -0.56
CA THR A 28 -14.23 -15.09 -1.48
C THR A 28 -14.70 -15.38 -2.90
N ASN A 29 -14.71 -14.35 -3.75
CA ASN A 29 -15.26 -14.41 -5.10
C ASN A 29 -14.31 -13.80 -6.13
N ALA A 30 -14.40 -14.28 -7.38
CA ALA A 30 -13.70 -13.69 -8.51
C ALA A 30 -14.47 -12.47 -9.02
N ILE A 31 -13.76 -11.38 -9.33
CA ILE A 31 -14.30 -10.27 -10.11
C ILE A 31 -14.29 -10.73 -11.57
N ASN A 32 -15.47 -11.03 -12.11
CA ASN A 32 -15.63 -11.52 -13.48
C ASN A 32 -15.62 -10.34 -14.46
N ASP A 33 -14.44 -9.84 -14.76
CA ASP A 33 -14.23 -8.84 -15.81
C ASP A 33 -13.64 -9.49 -17.07
N SER A 34 -14.37 -9.44 -18.18
CA SER A 34 -13.93 -9.96 -19.48
C SER A 34 -12.68 -9.27 -20.02
N VAL A 35 -12.30 -8.09 -19.50
CA VAL A 35 -11.06 -7.41 -19.83
C VAL A 35 -9.83 -8.17 -19.31
N LEU A 36 -9.90 -8.79 -18.12
CA LEU A 36 -8.80 -9.59 -17.54
C LEU A 36 -8.69 -11.00 -18.13
N VAL A 37 -9.80 -11.55 -18.64
CA VAL A 37 -9.89 -12.96 -19.05
C VAL A 37 -8.97 -13.24 -20.26
N ASN A 38 -8.01 -14.16 -20.06
CA ASN A 38 -6.89 -14.56 -20.93
C ASN A 38 -5.60 -13.70 -20.87
N GLY A 39 -5.59 -12.61 -20.12
CA GLY A 39 -4.37 -11.83 -19.93
C GLY A 39 -3.41 -12.49 -18.95
N THR A 40 -2.15 -12.72 -19.36
CA THR A 40 -1.07 -12.86 -18.37
C THR A 40 -0.89 -11.48 -17.74
N ALA A 41 -1.53 -11.23 -16.59
CA ALA A 41 -1.20 -10.07 -15.76
C ALA A 41 0.32 -10.09 -15.54
N GLY A 42 1.00 -9.05 -16.03
CA GLY A 42 2.42 -9.14 -16.33
C GLY A 42 3.23 -9.51 -15.10
N SER A 43 4.19 -10.41 -15.28
CA SER A 43 5.19 -10.70 -14.26
C SER A 43 5.92 -9.39 -13.92
N GLY A 44 5.64 -8.83 -12.73
CA GLY A 44 6.13 -7.51 -12.30
C GLY A 44 7.66 -7.35 -12.29
N ASP A 45 8.39 -8.46 -12.39
CA ASP A 45 9.84 -8.48 -12.51
C ASP A 45 10.36 -8.05 -13.89
N ALA A 46 9.51 -7.97 -14.93
CA ALA A 46 9.93 -7.78 -16.33
C ALA A 46 10.76 -6.50 -16.57
N LEU A 47 10.61 -5.47 -15.73
CA LEU A 47 11.35 -4.21 -15.79
C LEU A 47 12.12 -3.88 -14.49
N GLY A 48 12.21 -4.83 -13.56
CA GLY A 48 12.94 -4.66 -12.29
C GLY A 48 12.38 -3.58 -11.36
N ALA A 49 11.10 -3.19 -11.51
CA ALA A 49 10.46 -2.15 -10.72
C ALA A 49 9.64 -2.76 -9.55
N PRO A 50 10.15 -2.79 -8.31
CA PRO A 50 9.38 -3.30 -7.18
C PRO A 50 8.27 -2.33 -6.81
N GLY A 51 7.03 -2.80 -6.89
CA GLY A 51 5.84 -2.04 -6.52
C GLY A 51 4.57 -2.86 -6.69
N PRO A 52 3.41 -2.36 -6.21
CA PRO A 52 2.16 -3.07 -6.35
C PRO A 52 1.76 -3.21 -7.82
N LEU A 53 1.34 -4.41 -8.22
CA LEU A 53 0.66 -4.65 -9.50
C LEU A 53 -0.86 -4.38 -9.42
N LEU A 54 -1.38 -4.32 -8.20
CA LEU A 54 -2.78 -4.08 -7.87
C LEU A 54 -2.83 -3.02 -6.76
N PHE A 55 -3.51 -1.90 -7.01
CA PHE A 55 -3.50 -0.75 -6.11
C PHE A 55 -4.91 -0.22 -5.87
N TYR A 56 -5.25 0.11 -4.62
CA TYR A 56 -6.52 0.73 -4.26
C TYR A 56 -6.29 2.16 -3.75
N GLY A 57 -6.97 3.14 -4.34
CA GLY A 57 -6.89 4.54 -3.93
C GLY A 57 -7.98 5.40 -4.56
N TYR A 58 -8.49 6.38 -3.80
CA TYR A 58 -9.55 7.30 -4.25
C TYR A 58 -10.78 6.57 -4.81
N ASP A 59 -11.22 5.53 -4.10
CA ASP A 59 -12.35 4.65 -4.42
C ASP A 59 -12.26 3.98 -5.80
N LYS A 60 -11.03 3.72 -6.26
CA LYS A 60 -10.75 2.96 -7.48
C LYS A 60 -9.66 1.93 -7.27
N ILE A 61 -9.71 0.86 -8.07
CA ILE A 61 -8.69 -0.18 -8.17
C ILE A 61 -7.95 0.01 -9.49
N TYR A 62 -6.61 0.04 -9.44
CA TYR A 62 -5.73 0.20 -10.60
C TYR A 62 -4.87 -1.06 -10.77
N THR A 63 -4.77 -1.53 -12.01
CA THR A 63 -3.90 -2.65 -12.39
C THR A 63 -3.44 -2.51 -13.84
N GLN A 64 -2.50 -3.36 -14.23
CA GLN A 64 -2.22 -3.64 -15.62
C GLN A 64 -3.29 -4.59 -16.23
N ALA A 65 -3.91 -4.19 -17.33
CA ALA A 65 -4.64 -5.10 -18.21
C ALA A 65 -3.65 -6.08 -18.88
N GLY A 66 -3.93 -7.37 -18.78
CA GLY A 66 -3.16 -8.38 -19.51
C GLY A 66 -3.55 -8.46 -20.99
N GLN A 67 -2.67 -9.05 -21.78
CA GLN A 67 -2.78 -9.21 -23.24
C GLN A 67 -4.07 -9.94 -23.67
N GLN A 68 -4.94 -9.27 -24.45
CA GLN A 68 -5.95 -9.94 -25.29
C GLN A 68 -5.42 -10.11 -26.73
N PRO A 69 -6.02 -10.99 -27.57
CA PRO A 69 -5.50 -11.30 -28.92
C PRO A 69 -5.32 -10.12 -29.89
N ASN A 70 -5.87 -8.95 -29.53
CA ASN A 70 -5.87 -7.71 -30.30
C ASN A 70 -5.74 -6.46 -29.42
N ASN A 71 -5.45 -6.60 -28.11
CA ASN A 71 -5.17 -5.48 -27.23
C ASN A 71 -3.75 -5.61 -26.67
N ASN A 72 -3.06 -4.48 -26.58
CA ASN A 72 -1.75 -4.41 -25.96
C ASN A 72 -1.90 -4.15 -24.44
N GLU A 73 -0.85 -4.33 -23.64
CA GLU A 73 -0.89 -4.01 -22.20
C GLU A 73 -1.37 -2.57 -21.99
N GLN A 74 -2.22 -2.35 -20.98
CA GLN A 74 -2.87 -1.05 -20.73
C GLN A 74 -3.12 -0.84 -19.23
N LEU A 75 -3.52 0.38 -18.85
CA LEU A 75 -4.04 0.67 -17.50
C LEU A 75 -5.51 0.26 -17.43
N LEU A 76 -5.85 -0.61 -16.49
CA LEU A 76 -7.22 -0.99 -16.17
C LEU A 76 -7.60 -0.42 -14.81
N VAL A 77 -8.75 0.23 -14.77
CA VAL A 77 -9.31 0.89 -13.60
C VAL A 77 -10.69 0.32 -13.33
N TRP A 78 -10.96 -0.18 -12.11
CA TRP A 78 -12.32 -0.33 -11.61
C TRP A 78 -12.66 0.86 -10.76
N ASP A 79 -13.85 1.40 -10.97
CA ASP A 79 -14.43 2.36 -10.08
C ASP A 79 -15.32 1.64 -9.06
N THR A 80 -15.04 1.88 -7.78
CA THR A 80 -15.73 1.20 -6.68
C THR A 80 -16.72 2.11 -5.95
N HIS A 81 -16.75 3.42 -6.24
CA HIS A 81 -17.77 4.43 -5.86
C HIS A 81 -18.39 4.38 -4.43
N GLY A 82 -17.71 3.75 -3.45
CA GLY A 82 -18.27 3.46 -2.13
C GLY A 82 -19.32 2.34 -2.10
N GLU A 83 -19.45 1.55 -3.16
CA GLU A 83 -20.37 0.42 -3.28
C GLU A 83 -19.88 -0.78 -2.46
N SER A 84 -20.79 -1.34 -1.65
CA SER A 84 -20.48 -2.41 -0.70
C SER A 84 -20.38 -3.80 -1.32
N ASP A 85 -20.84 -3.98 -2.57
CA ASP A 85 -20.78 -5.27 -3.27
C ASP A 85 -19.81 -5.17 -4.46
N PRO A 86 -18.73 -5.96 -4.50
CA PRO A 86 -17.82 -6.03 -5.64
C PRO A 86 -18.46 -6.44 -6.98
N GLY A 87 -19.70 -6.94 -6.96
CA GLY A 87 -20.46 -7.26 -8.18
C GLY A 87 -21.02 -6.05 -8.93
N ASP A 88 -21.14 -4.88 -8.29
CA ASP A 88 -21.69 -3.65 -8.90
C ASP A 88 -20.59 -2.75 -9.53
N TRP A 89 -19.32 -2.96 -9.17
CA TRP A 89 -18.17 -2.16 -9.62
C TRP A 89 -18.02 -2.13 -11.14
N THR A 90 -17.78 -0.94 -11.70
CA THR A 90 -17.62 -0.74 -13.16
C THR A 90 -16.16 -0.65 -13.55
N SER A 91 -15.78 -1.14 -14.74
CA SER A 91 -14.40 -1.12 -15.22
C SER A 91 -14.20 -0.34 -16.50
N GLY A 92 -12.97 0.16 -16.69
CA GLY A 92 -12.55 0.88 -17.89
C GLY A 92 -11.06 0.73 -18.15
N VAL A 93 -10.69 0.62 -19.43
CA VAL A 93 -9.29 0.61 -19.88
C VAL A 93 -8.90 1.99 -20.36
N ILE A 94 -7.74 2.47 -19.91
CA ILE A 94 -7.18 3.77 -20.28
C ILE A 94 -5.84 3.54 -20.98
N ASN A 95 -5.71 4.07 -22.20
CA ASN A 95 -4.47 4.06 -22.97
C ASN A 95 -4.15 5.46 -23.51
N PRO A 96 -3.12 6.16 -22.98
CA PRO A 96 -2.75 7.49 -23.46
C PRO A 96 -2.18 7.49 -24.90
N TYR A 97 -1.86 6.31 -25.46
CA TYR A 97 -1.22 6.15 -26.77
C TYR A 97 -2.12 5.52 -27.83
N GLY A 98 -3.44 5.52 -27.64
CA GLY A 98 -4.41 5.20 -28.70
C GLY A 98 -4.33 3.77 -29.24
N GLY A 99 -3.83 2.82 -28.44
CA GLY A 99 -3.83 1.38 -28.76
C GLY A 99 -2.45 0.73 -28.85
N THR A 100 -1.33 1.45 -28.70
CA THR A 100 0.01 0.81 -28.55
C THR A 100 0.18 0.24 -27.13
N SER A 101 1.17 -0.65 -26.92
CA SER A 101 1.41 -1.21 -25.57
C SER A 101 1.85 -0.15 -24.59
N PHE A 102 1.27 -0.21 -23.40
CA PHE A 102 1.54 0.62 -22.24
C PHE A 102 1.59 -0.26 -20.99
N LEU A 103 2.76 -0.35 -20.37
CA LEU A 103 3.06 -1.23 -19.25
C LEU A 103 3.03 -0.45 -17.92
N PRO A 104 1.86 -0.13 -17.31
CA PRO A 104 1.82 0.54 -16.01
C PRO A 104 2.26 -0.41 -14.90
N GLN A 105 3.11 0.08 -13.99
CA GLN A 105 3.64 -0.64 -12.85
C GLN A 105 3.88 0.35 -11.68
N GLY A 106 4.03 -0.18 -10.46
CA GLY A 106 4.51 0.60 -9.32
C GLY A 106 3.64 1.79 -8.94
N PHE A 107 2.39 1.53 -8.54
CA PHE A 107 1.43 2.59 -8.20
C PHE A 107 1.65 3.21 -6.80
N ALA A 108 1.38 4.51 -6.68
CA ALA A 108 1.32 5.26 -5.42
C ALA A 108 0.26 6.38 -5.46
N ALA A 109 -0.57 6.48 -4.42
CA ALA A 109 -1.55 7.59 -4.29
C ALA A 109 -0.89 8.84 -3.70
N TYR A 110 -0.94 9.95 -4.43
CA TYR A 110 -0.37 11.23 -4.03
C TYR A 110 -1.26 12.39 -4.50
N ASP A 111 -1.53 13.35 -3.62
CA ASP A 111 -2.23 14.61 -3.93
C ASP A 111 -3.54 14.49 -4.74
N GLY A 112 -4.34 13.46 -4.47
CA GLY A 112 -5.63 13.23 -5.15
C GLY A 112 -5.54 12.43 -6.45
N LEU A 113 -4.33 12.05 -6.89
CA LEU A 113 -4.06 11.28 -8.10
C LEU A 113 -3.28 10.00 -7.78
N VAL A 114 -3.39 9.00 -8.65
CA VAL A 114 -2.52 7.83 -8.62
C VAL A 114 -1.37 8.04 -9.60
N TYR A 115 -0.14 7.96 -9.08
CA TYR A 115 1.09 8.01 -9.85
C TYR A 115 1.63 6.61 -10.06
N PHE A 116 2.27 6.37 -11.20
CA PHE A 116 2.80 5.07 -11.55
C PHE A 116 3.90 5.20 -12.61
N ASN A 117 4.85 4.27 -12.63
CA ASN A 117 5.81 4.19 -13.73
C ASN A 117 5.20 3.40 -14.90
N GLY A 118 5.60 3.71 -16.12
CA GLY A 118 5.17 2.91 -17.26
C GLY A 118 6.04 3.04 -18.51
N GLN A 119 6.06 1.98 -19.29
CA GLN A 119 6.75 1.94 -20.59
C GLN A 119 5.73 1.95 -21.73
N SER A 120 6.07 2.56 -22.86
CA SER A 120 5.39 2.27 -24.14
C SER A 120 6.40 1.77 -25.17
N GLN A 121 5.95 1.14 -26.26
CA GLN A 121 6.85 0.57 -27.27
C GLN A 121 7.80 1.59 -27.94
N ALA A 122 7.59 2.89 -27.74
CA ALA A 122 8.39 3.97 -28.31
C ALA A 122 9.18 4.81 -27.27
N ILE A 123 9.05 4.53 -25.97
CA ILE A 123 9.61 5.37 -24.89
C ILE A 123 10.22 4.46 -23.81
N THR A 124 11.27 4.94 -23.15
CA THR A 124 11.75 4.42 -21.85
C THR A 124 10.64 4.44 -20.80
N ASN A 125 10.87 3.79 -19.64
CA ASN A 125 10.00 4.01 -18.49
C ASN A 125 9.96 5.49 -18.12
N GLU A 126 8.76 6.01 -17.92
CA GLU A 126 8.51 7.37 -17.45
C GLU A 126 7.46 7.35 -16.32
N LEU A 127 7.32 8.46 -15.60
CA LEU A 127 6.32 8.65 -14.55
C LEU A 127 5.04 9.22 -15.17
N TYR A 128 3.91 8.66 -14.77
CA TYR A 128 2.56 9.06 -15.16
C TYR A 128 1.71 9.32 -13.93
N SER A 129 0.62 10.06 -14.11
CA SER A 129 -0.43 10.27 -13.12
C SER A 129 -1.81 10.04 -13.73
N THR A 130 -2.80 9.69 -12.91
CA THR A 130 -4.20 9.51 -13.30
C THR A 130 -5.17 9.86 -12.18
N ASP A 131 -6.36 10.33 -12.55
CA ASP A 131 -7.56 10.47 -11.72
C ASP A 131 -8.51 9.24 -11.80
N GLY A 132 -8.16 8.27 -12.66
CA GLY A 132 -9.00 7.14 -13.04
C GLY A 132 -9.87 7.36 -14.27
N GLY A 133 -9.78 8.51 -14.95
CA GLY A 133 -10.45 8.78 -16.23
C GLY A 133 -9.48 9.23 -17.34
N SER A 134 -8.35 9.84 -16.97
CA SER A 134 -7.32 10.33 -17.89
C SER A 134 -5.91 10.01 -17.39
N VAL A 135 -4.92 9.98 -18.28
CA VAL A 135 -3.50 9.75 -17.92
C VAL A 135 -2.65 10.92 -18.39
N THR A 136 -1.85 11.49 -17.48
CA THR A 136 -0.90 12.56 -17.78
C THR A 136 0.53 12.06 -17.58
N GLN A 137 1.37 12.22 -18.59
CA GLN A 137 2.80 11.92 -18.50
C GLN A 137 3.55 13.07 -17.81
N ILE A 138 4.21 12.77 -16.70
CA ILE A 138 4.98 13.71 -15.87
C ILE A 138 6.40 13.87 -16.40
N THR A 139 7.11 12.77 -16.68
CA THR A 139 8.51 12.79 -17.12
C THR A 139 8.68 12.41 -18.58
N ARG A 140 9.70 12.98 -19.25
CA ARG A 140 9.99 12.80 -20.69
C ARG A 140 11.50 12.72 -20.96
N SER A 141 12.29 12.35 -19.96
CA SER A 141 13.73 12.60 -19.92
C SER A 141 14.56 11.31 -19.73
N ALA A 142 13.98 10.15 -20.02
CA ALA A 142 14.59 8.84 -19.81
C ALA A 142 15.02 8.59 -18.35
N LEU A 143 14.31 9.19 -17.39
CA LEU A 143 14.59 9.04 -15.96
C LEU A 143 14.35 7.61 -15.45
N ASN A 144 13.75 6.72 -16.24
CA ASN A 144 13.43 5.34 -15.86
C ASN A 144 12.85 5.20 -14.42
N PRO A 145 11.76 5.92 -14.06
CA PRO A 145 11.25 5.94 -12.70
C PRO A 145 10.85 4.54 -12.23
N SER A 146 11.24 4.18 -11.00
CA SER A 146 10.88 2.91 -10.38
C SER A 146 10.82 3.04 -8.86
N SER A 147 10.27 2.05 -8.16
CA SER A 147 10.19 2.03 -6.69
C SER A 147 9.52 3.29 -6.10
N LEU A 148 8.24 3.52 -6.40
CA LEU A 148 7.52 4.71 -5.94
C LEU A 148 7.09 4.60 -4.47
N ALA A 149 7.26 5.67 -3.69
CA ALA A 149 6.72 5.80 -2.34
C ALA A 149 6.39 7.25 -1.97
N VAL A 150 5.37 7.46 -1.13
CA VAL A 150 4.93 8.80 -0.72
C VAL A 150 5.34 9.07 0.73
N ALA A 151 6.14 10.10 0.93
CA ALA A 151 6.68 10.51 2.23
C ALA A 151 6.79 12.04 2.28
N PHE A 152 6.83 12.65 3.46
CA PHE A 152 7.10 14.10 3.66
C PHE A 152 6.27 15.06 2.77
N GLY A 153 5.06 14.65 2.37
CA GLY A 153 4.22 15.43 1.45
C GLY A 153 4.70 15.47 -0.02
N ARG A 154 5.59 14.56 -0.43
CA ARG A 154 6.17 14.42 -1.78
C ARG A 154 6.07 12.96 -2.26
N LEU A 155 6.13 12.76 -3.57
CA LEU A 155 6.33 11.45 -4.19
C LEU A 155 7.83 11.24 -4.41
N PHE A 156 8.38 10.16 -3.86
CA PHE A 156 9.76 9.73 -4.06
C PHE A 156 9.84 8.54 -4.99
N PHE A 157 10.90 8.46 -5.78
CA PHE A 157 11.19 7.32 -6.66
C PHE A 157 12.69 7.22 -6.97
N SER A 158 13.11 6.06 -7.43
CA SER A 158 14.44 5.86 -8.02
C SER A 158 14.39 6.25 -9.49
N GLY A 159 15.35 7.06 -9.95
CA GLY A 159 15.44 7.47 -11.35
C GLY A 159 16.86 7.75 -11.80
N ASN A 160 17.12 7.63 -13.10
CA ASN A 160 18.41 7.82 -13.72
C ASN A 160 18.73 9.31 -13.93
N ASN A 161 19.87 9.78 -13.46
CA ASN A 161 20.31 11.18 -13.62
C ASN A 161 21.20 11.44 -14.85
N GLY A 162 21.25 10.48 -15.79
CA GLY A 162 22.15 10.48 -16.95
C GLY A 162 23.41 9.63 -16.75
N SER A 163 23.73 9.24 -15.51
CA SER A 163 24.84 8.34 -15.17
C SER A 163 24.39 7.21 -14.25
N ASP A 164 23.77 7.57 -13.12
CA ASP A 164 23.42 6.67 -12.02
C ASP A 164 21.92 6.67 -11.75
N ASN A 165 21.39 5.60 -11.17
CA ASN A 165 20.06 5.64 -10.56
C ASN A 165 20.17 6.22 -9.15
N VAL A 166 19.35 7.21 -8.85
CA VAL A 166 19.43 8.05 -7.65
C VAL A 166 18.02 8.38 -7.15
N LEU A 167 17.92 8.92 -5.93
CA LEU A 167 16.63 9.29 -5.36
C LEU A 167 16.13 10.61 -5.97
N TYR A 168 14.92 10.60 -6.52
CA TYR A 168 14.18 11.77 -6.95
C TYR A 168 12.99 12.05 -6.03
N ALA A 169 12.58 13.31 -5.96
CA ALA A 169 11.37 13.78 -5.30
C ALA A 169 10.56 14.68 -6.24
N TYR A 170 9.25 14.42 -6.31
CA TYR A 170 8.26 15.21 -7.02
C TYR A 170 7.24 15.79 -6.03
N ASP A 171 6.87 17.05 -6.20
CA ASP A 171 5.92 17.72 -5.31
C ASP A 171 4.78 18.46 -6.03
N ARG A 172 3.87 19.03 -5.24
CA ARG A 172 2.63 19.68 -5.70
C ARG A 172 2.86 20.95 -6.53
N SER A 173 4.07 21.50 -6.54
CA SER A 173 4.44 22.60 -7.44
C SER A 173 4.59 22.11 -8.90
N GLY A 174 4.63 20.79 -9.11
CA GLY A 174 5.11 20.18 -10.34
C GLY A 174 6.63 20.13 -10.42
N GLU A 175 7.35 20.48 -9.35
CA GLU A 175 8.81 20.47 -9.32
C GLU A 175 9.33 19.04 -9.18
N LEU A 176 10.32 18.68 -10.00
CA LEU A 176 10.96 17.37 -10.00
C LEU A 176 12.46 17.54 -9.84
N ASN A 177 12.99 17.08 -8.70
CA ASN A 177 14.39 17.25 -8.35
C ASN A 177 15.02 15.94 -7.89
N GLN A 178 16.30 15.76 -8.19
CA GLN A 178 17.14 14.80 -7.46
C GLN A 178 17.19 15.23 -5.98
N VAL A 179 17.19 14.26 -5.06
CA VAL A 179 17.43 14.50 -3.63
C VAL A 179 18.95 14.47 -3.40
N PRO A 180 19.59 15.61 -3.08
CA PRO A 180 21.03 15.67 -2.90
C PRO A 180 21.46 15.28 -1.47
N ASP A 181 22.74 14.96 -1.29
CA ASP A 181 23.34 14.89 0.04
C ASP A 181 23.37 16.31 0.65
N PRO A 182 22.76 16.55 1.84
CA PRO A 182 22.81 17.86 2.49
C PRO A 182 24.24 18.34 2.83
N ASN A 183 25.20 17.42 2.93
CA ASN A 183 26.61 17.73 3.21
C ASN A 183 27.43 17.98 1.93
N ASN A 184 26.94 17.51 0.77
CA ASN A 184 27.53 17.79 -0.53
C ASN A 184 26.42 17.89 -1.60
N PRO A 185 25.82 19.08 -1.81
CA PRO A 185 24.66 19.24 -2.69
C PRO A 185 24.89 18.87 -4.16
N ASN A 186 26.14 18.68 -4.60
CA ASN A 186 26.47 18.22 -5.95
C ASN A 186 26.37 16.68 -6.09
N ASN A 187 26.32 15.95 -4.98
CA ASN A 187 26.20 14.49 -4.97
C ASN A 187 24.74 14.05 -4.71
N PRO A 188 24.31 12.92 -5.30
CA PRO A 188 23.11 12.19 -4.87
C PRO A 188 23.17 11.83 -3.37
N LEU A 189 22.01 11.86 -2.71
CA LEU A 189 21.87 11.40 -1.33
C LEU A 189 22.16 9.89 -1.18
N VAL A 190 21.78 9.10 -2.19
CA VAL A 190 21.90 7.64 -2.22
C VAL A 190 21.99 7.15 -3.67
N TYR A 191 22.78 6.10 -3.89
CA TYR A 191 22.95 5.46 -5.21
C TYR A 191 22.15 4.17 -5.30
N ASN A 192 21.67 3.87 -6.51
CA ASN A 192 20.81 2.74 -6.86
C ASN A 192 19.71 2.44 -5.81
N PRO A 193 18.90 3.44 -5.40
CA PRO A 193 17.84 3.19 -4.45
C PRO A 193 16.78 2.29 -5.07
N ALA A 194 16.25 1.35 -4.31
CA ALA A 194 15.18 0.46 -4.76
C ALA A 194 14.33 -0.05 -3.59
N TYR A 195 13.14 -0.57 -3.90
CA TYR A 195 12.19 -1.07 -2.89
C TYR A 195 11.82 0.00 -1.85
N LEU A 196 11.49 1.22 -2.32
CA LEU A 196 11.09 2.29 -1.41
C LEU A 196 9.81 1.90 -0.67
N THR A 197 9.76 2.16 0.63
CA THR A 197 8.57 1.98 1.46
C THR A 197 8.55 3.00 2.59
N THR A 198 7.42 3.16 3.26
CA THR A 198 7.30 4.00 4.45
C THR A 198 6.74 3.21 5.62
N TRP A 199 6.85 3.75 6.83
CA TRP A 199 5.98 3.27 7.90
C TRP A 199 4.52 3.62 7.58
N PRO A 200 3.60 2.64 7.56
CA PRO A 200 2.21 2.90 7.24
C PRO A 200 1.55 3.65 8.42
N ILE A 201 1.44 4.96 8.28
CA ILE A 201 0.67 5.80 9.18
C ILE A 201 -0.81 5.48 8.94
N GLY A 202 -1.42 4.74 9.87
CA GLY A 202 -2.83 4.39 9.77
C GLY A 202 -3.71 5.65 9.83
N THR A 203 -4.74 5.71 8.99
CA THR A 203 -5.68 6.85 8.86
C THR A 203 -6.54 7.12 10.11
N TYR A 204 -6.33 6.38 11.19
CA TYR A 204 -7.13 6.40 12.42
C TYR A 204 -6.28 6.49 13.70
N VAL A 205 -4.99 6.82 13.61
CA VAL A 205 -4.19 7.11 14.81
C VAL A 205 -4.27 8.60 15.11
N GLU A 206 -5.09 8.98 16.10
CA GLU A 206 -4.95 10.28 16.76
C GLU A 206 -3.61 10.32 17.49
N LEU A 207 -2.58 10.77 16.79
CA LEU A 207 -1.23 10.90 17.32
C LEU A 207 -1.15 12.17 18.17
N ILE A 208 -0.61 12.03 19.38
CA ILE A 208 -0.19 13.15 20.25
C ILE A 208 1.02 13.91 19.64
N ARG A 209 1.57 13.40 18.52
CA ARG A 209 2.64 14.01 17.73
C ARG A 209 2.12 14.47 16.36
N PRO A 210 2.65 15.56 15.79
CA PRO A 210 2.38 15.91 14.40
C PRO A 210 2.72 14.75 13.46
N ILE A 211 1.84 14.47 12.50
CA ILE A 211 1.97 13.35 11.54
C ILE A 211 3.34 13.37 10.83
N GLY A 212 3.89 14.56 10.57
CA GLY A 212 5.21 14.74 9.94
C GLY A 212 6.41 14.20 10.73
N GLU A 213 6.35 14.08 12.07
CA GLU A 213 7.45 13.50 12.87
C GLU A 213 7.59 11.98 12.72
N LEU A 214 6.56 11.32 12.19
CA LEU A 214 6.47 9.85 12.12
C LEU A 214 6.54 9.30 10.71
N VAL A 215 6.57 10.16 9.69
CA VAL A 215 6.88 9.72 8.33
C VAL A 215 8.38 9.42 8.27
N GLN A 216 8.73 8.21 7.84
CA GLN A 216 10.09 7.83 7.51
C GLN A 216 10.07 7.08 6.18
N LEU A 217 11.00 7.42 5.30
CA LEU A 217 11.16 6.76 4.01
C LEU A 217 12.32 5.77 4.10
N PHE A 218 12.05 4.51 3.79
CA PHE A 218 13.02 3.43 3.78
C PHE A 218 13.29 2.97 2.36
N MET A 219 14.53 2.55 2.09
CA MET A 219 14.92 2.01 0.79
C MET A 219 16.12 1.09 0.93
N SER A 220 16.27 0.14 0.00
CA SER A 220 17.59 -0.42 -0.31
C SER A 220 18.41 0.63 -1.06
N GLY A 221 19.74 0.57 -1.00
CA GLY A 221 20.62 1.46 -1.76
C GLY A 221 22.11 1.20 -1.55
N GLN A 222 22.94 2.11 -2.06
CA GLN A 222 24.41 2.05 -2.07
C GLN A 222 25.03 3.39 -1.66
N ASP A 223 26.24 3.34 -1.07
CA ASP A 223 27.01 4.50 -0.62
C ASP A 223 27.63 5.32 -1.77
N SER A 224 27.91 4.67 -2.91
CA SER A 224 28.58 5.23 -4.07
C SER A 224 28.14 4.44 -5.33
N PRO A 225 28.35 4.95 -6.55
CA PRO A 225 27.86 4.29 -7.76
C PRO A 225 28.56 2.95 -8.02
N ASP A 226 29.85 2.85 -7.66
CA ASP A 226 30.67 1.64 -7.80
C ASP A 226 30.57 0.67 -6.60
N ALA A 227 29.71 0.94 -5.61
CA ALA A 227 29.68 0.16 -4.37
C ALA A 227 29.12 -1.26 -4.57
N THR A 228 29.88 -2.28 -4.17
CA THR A 228 29.45 -3.69 -4.27
C THR A 228 28.49 -4.14 -3.16
N THR A 229 28.28 -3.30 -2.13
CA THR A 229 27.43 -3.59 -0.97
C THR A 229 26.12 -2.81 -1.02
N THR A 230 24.99 -3.50 -0.91
CA THR A 230 23.67 -2.86 -0.79
C THR A 230 23.20 -2.92 0.66
N TRP A 231 22.68 -1.81 1.18
CA TRP A 231 22.25 -1.66 2.57
C TRP A 231 20.82 -1.16 2.67
N LEU A 232 20.23 -1.26 3.86
CA LEU A 232 18.98 -0.58 4.18
C LEU A 232 19.32 0.86 4.59
N TYR A 233 18.55 1.82 4.09
CA TYR A 233 18.65 3.22 4.47
C TYR A 233 17.31 3.75 4.94
N ARG A 234 17.36 4.70 5.87
CA ARG A 234 16.23 5.49 6.36
C ARG A 234 16.49 6.96 6.09
N TYR A 235 15.60 7.61 5.36
CA TYR A 235 15.56 9.05 5.19
C TYR A 235 14.52 9.67 6.14
N ASP A 236 14.94 10.66 6.93
CA ASP A 236 14.11 11.36 7.92
C ASP A 236 13.49 12.67 7.40
N GLY A 237 13.65 12.96 6.11
CA GLY A 237 13.24 14.23 5.49
C GLY A 237 14.37 15.27 5.40
N THR A 238 15.53 15.01 6.00
CA THR A 238 16.74 15.84 5.90
C THR A 238 17.99 15.00 5.68
N ASN A 239 18.21 13.97 6.51
CA ASN A 239 19.42 13.13 6.53
C ASN A 239 19.11 11.68 6.15
N LEU A 240 20.09 11.04 5.50
CA LEU A 240 20.07 9.61 5.24
C LEU A 240 20.83 8.87 6.35
N HIS A 241 20.20 7.86 6.93
CA HIS A 241 20.77 7.00 7.97
C HIS A 241 20.97 5.60 7.41
N LYS A 242 22.22 5.16 7.34
CA LYS A 242 22.57 3.80 6.93
C LYS A 242 22.29 2.81 8.07
N ILE A 243 21.53 1.76 7.77
CA ILE A 243 21.19 0.69 8.71
C ILE A 243 22.08 -0.51 8.39
N ALA A 244 23.09 -0.70 9.24
CA ALA A 244 24.13 -1.71 9.11
C ALA A 244 24.25 -2.51 10.43
N PRO A 245 23.33 -3.46 10.70
CA PRO A 245 23.38 -4.27 11.92
C PRO A 245 24.62 -5.16 11.94
N ALA A 246 25.18 -5.40 13.14
CA ALA A 246 26.39 -6.22 13.31
C ALA A 246 26.23 -7.68 12.83
N SER A 247 24.99 -8.16 12.69
CA SER A 247 24.63 -9.49 12.15
C SER A 247 24.59 -9.55 10.60
N ALA A 248 24.82 -8.44 9.90
CA ALA A 248 24.93 -8.41 8.45
C ALA A 248 26.34 -8.84 7.96
N PRO A 249 26.46 -9.41 6.74
CA PRO A 249 27.75 -9.67 6.11
C PRO A 249 28.36 -8.38 5.55
N ALA A 250 29.41 -7.85 6.21
CA ALA A 250 30.05 -6.59 5.82
C ALA A 250 30.55 -6.55 4.36
N ALA A 251 31.01 -7.68 3.82
CA ALA A 251 31.57 -7.76 2.46
C ALA A 251 30.53 -7.67 1.32
N THR A 252 29.25 -7.91 1.59
CA THR A 252 28.17 -7.86 0.58
C THR A 252 27.04 -6.90 0.92
N GLY A 253 27.04 -6.38 2.15
CA GLY A 253 25.93 -5.65 2.73
C GLY A 253 24.74 -6.54 3.07
N LEU A 254 23.72 -5.92 3.66
CA LEU A 254 22.46 -6.55 4.05
C LEU A 254 21.62 -7.01 2.85
N ARG A 255 21.80 -6.39 1.68
CA ARG A 255 21.02 -6.62 0.45
C ARG A 255 19.51 -6.80 0.71
N PRO A 256 18.83 -5.74 1.19
CA PRO A 256 17.42 -5.82 1.51
C PRO A 256 16.58 -5.76 0.21
N TYR A 257 15.61 -6.66 0.10
CA TYR A 257 14.64 -6.79 -1.00
C TYR A 257 13.23 -6.88 -0.40
N ASP A 258 12.21 -6.52 -1.19
CA ASP A 258 10.79 -6.66 -0.84
C ASP A 258 10.41 -5.96 0.47
N LEU A 259 10.89 -4.73 0.65
CA LEU A 259 10.65 -3.92 1.84
C LEU A 259 9.15 -3.62 1.99
N CYS A 260 8.60 -3.98 3.15
CA CYS A 260 7.22 -3.77 3.52
C CYS A 260 7.14 -3.10 4.88
N GLY A 261 6.60 -1.88 4.92
CA GLY A 261 6.29 -1.21 6.18
C GLY A 261 5.14 -1.90 6.93
N LEU A 262 5.31 -2.07 8.23
CA LEU A 262 4.35 -2.65 9.16
C LEU A 262 3.95 -1.66 10.24
N ASN A 263 2.68 -1.70 10.64
CA ASN A 263 2.13 -1.02 11.80
C ASN A 263 1.23 -1.97 12.56
N TRP A 264 1.42 -2.08 13.88
CA TRP A 264 0.53 -2.84 14.76
C TRP A 264 0.36 -2.15 16.12
N LEU A 265 -0.77 -2.42 16.77
CA LEU A 265 -1.08 -1.89 18.10
C LEU A 265 -0.73 -2.93 19.17
N THR A 266 -0.03 -2.52 20.24
CA THR A 266 0.19 -3.37 21.41
C THR A 266 -0.69 -2.92 22.58
N GLY A 267 -1.75 -3.68 22.86
CA GLY A 267 -2.50 -3.61 24.11
C GLY A 267 -3.65 -2.61 24.18
N ARG A 268 -4.84 -3.11 24.56
CA ARG A 268 -5.94 -2.31 25.11
C ARG A 268 -5.80 -2.27 26.64
N ARG A 269 -5.59 -1.10 27.24
CA ARG A 269 -6.02 -0.89 28.64
C ARG A 269 -7.54 -0.67 28.66
N LEU A 270 -8.31 -1.75 28.65
CA LEU A 270 -9.73 -1.71 28.97
C LEU A 270 -9.89 -1.49 30.48
N GLY A 271 -9.93 -0.22 30.91
CA GLY A 271 -9.91 0.11 32.33
C GLY A 271 -10.06 1.60 32.69
N GLY A 272 -11.06 2.29 32.13
CA GLY A 272 -11.63 3.51 32.71
C GLY A 272 -10.92 4.86 32.46
N MET A 273 -11.62 5.73 31.72
CA MET A 273 -11.42 7.19 31.64
C MET A 273 -10.23 7.67 30.74
N PRO A 274 -10.25 8.94 30.27
CA PRO A 274 -9.85 9.25 28.89
C PRO A 274 -8.36 9.55 28.70
N GLY A 275 -7.84 9.14 27.54
CA GLY A 275 -6.41 9.17 27.21
C GLY A 275 -5.91 7.79 26.83
N ILE A 276 -6.47 7.19 25.77
CA ILE A 276 -6.06 5.87 25.31
C ILE A 276 -4.68 6.00 24.64
N GLU A 277 -3.62 5.77 25.42
CA GLU A 277 -2.26 5.57 24.91
C GLU A 277 -2.15 4.20 24.21
N THR A 278 -2.72 4.11 23.00
CA THR A 278 -2.43 3.01 22.08
C THR A 278 -1.00 3.18 21.54
N LEU A 279 -0.07 2.37 22.03
CA LEU A 279 1.28 2.29 21.49
C LEU A 279 1.26 1.61 20.11
N SER A 280 1.19 2.45 19.07
CA SER A 280 1.46 2.03 17.69
C SER A 280 2.94 1.71 17.56
N HIS A 281 3.24 0.51 17.10
CA HIS A 281 4.58 0.05 16.77
C HIS A 281 4.74 0.08 15.25
N PHE A 282 5.90 0.54 14.79
CA PHE A 282 6.25 0.61 13.39
C PHE A 282 7.54 -0.17 13.14
N ALA A 283 7.60 -0.85 11.99
CA ALA A 283 8.81 -1.49 11.52
C ALA A 283 8.82 -1.57 9.99
N VAL A 284 9.95 -1.95 9.41
CA VAL A 284 10.03 -2.45 8.04
C VAL A 284 10.49 -3.91 8.09
N CYS A 285 9.75 -4.79 7.41
CA CYS A 285 10.16 -6.17 7.15
C CYS A 285 10.68 -6.30 5.72
N PHE A 286 11.68 -7.16 5.51
CA PHE A 286 12.33 -7.35 4.20
C PHE A 286 13.08 -8.67 4.13
N SER A 287 13.33 -9.16 2.92
CA SER A 287 14.26 -10.26 2.65
C SER A 287 15.70 -9.73 2.64
N GLY A 288 16.64 -10.33 3.36
CA GLY A 288 18.03 -9.86 3.45
C GLY A 288 19.05 -10.95 3.71
N LEU A 289 20.33 -10.68 3.45
CA LEU A 289 21.45 -11.58 3.71
C LEU A 289 21.86 -11.59 5.19
N HIS A 290 22.06 -12.80 5.72
CA HIS A 290 22.68 -13.05 7.02
C HIS A 290 24.20 -13.28 6.88
N HIS A 291 24.95 -13.02 7.96
CA HIS A 291 26.40 -13.22 8.01
C HIS A 291 26.86 -14.63 7.59
N SER A 292 26.02 -15.67 7.77
CA SER A 292 26.31 -17.03 7.29
C SER A 292 26.09 -17.26 5.78
N GLY A 293 25.80 -16.22 5.00
CA GLY A 293 25.63 -16.26 3.54
C GLY A 293 24.24 -16.65 3.03
N GLY A 294 23.30 -17.00 3.92
CA GLY A 294 21.90 -17.29 3.57
C GLY A 294 21.03 -16.04 3.46
N ARG A 295 19.96 -16.10 2.67
CA ARG A 295 18.84 -15.12 2.73
C ARG A 295 17.86 -15.53 3.83
N GLY A 296 17.25 -14.56 4.49
CA GLY A 296 16.10 -14.78 5.38
C GLY A 296 15.28 -13.51 5.59
N LEU A 297 14.24 -13.60 6.41
CA LEU A 297 13.37 -12.47 6.75
C LEU A 297 14.01 -11.65 7.86
N TRP A 298 13.95 -10.32 7.73
CA TRP A 298 14.43 -9.35 8.70
C TRP A 298 13.31 -8.41 9.12
N ILE A 299 13.46 -7.81 10.30
CA ILE A 299 12.65 -6.72 10.80
C ILE A 299 13.54 -5.58 11.32
N SER A 300 13.18 -4.35 11.03
CA SER A 300 13.89 -3.13 11.44
C SER A 300 12.96 -2.13 12.10
N GLY A 301 13.30 -1.70 13.32
CA GLY A 301 12.73 -0.50 13.97
C GLY A 301 13.33 0.82 13.47
N GLY A 302 14.13 0.79 12.40
CA GLY A 302 14.70 1.97 11.75
C GLY A 302 16.09 2.41 12.24
N THR A 303 16.81 1.56 12.98
CA THR A 303 18.23 1.76 13.33
C THR A 303 19.02 0.45 13.23
N SER A 304 20.36 0.50 13.22
CA SER A 304 21.22 -0.70 13.18
C SER A 304 21.01 -1.62 14.40
N GLU A 305 20.72 -1.07 15.57
CA GLU A 305 20.50 -1.82 16.82
C GLU A 305 19.11 -2.45 16.88
N THR A 306 18.13 -1.83 16.22
CA THR A 306 16.74 -2.30 16.13
C THR A 306 16.47 -3.15 14.89
N THR A 307 17.52 -3.56 14.17
CA THR A 307 17.44 -4.40 12.97
C THR A 307 17.98 -5.80 13.25
N THR A 308 17.11 -6.80 13.12
CA THR A 308 17.46 -8.20 13.39
C THR A 308 16.82 -9.15 12.38
N GLN A 309 17.43 -10.32 12.22
CA GLN A 309 16.84 -11.41 11.46
C GLN A 309 15.74 -12.07 12.29
N ILE A 310 14.62 -12.42 11.66
CA ILE A 310 13.59 -13.26 12.27
C ILE A 310 14.04 -14.71 12.13
N ASP A 311 14.54 -15.28 13.23
CA ASP A 311 14.80 -16.72 13.32
C ASP A 311 13.50 -17.47 13.65
N PHE A 312 13.16 -18.45 12.81
CA PHE A 312 11.99 -19.31 13.00
C PHE A 312 12.32 -20.60 13.77
N GLY A 313 13.56 -20.76 14.25
CA GLY A 313 14.01 -21.90 15.08
C GLY A 313 14.17 -23.21 14.32
N LEU A 314 14.04 -23.20 12.99
CA LEU A 314 14.23 -24.35 12.11
C LEU A 314 14.98 -23.92 10.84
N PRO A 315 15.93 -24.72 10.32
CA PRO A 315 16.66 -24.38 9.12
C PRO A 315 15.71 -24.39 7.91
N ILE A 316 15.46 -23.22 7.33
CA ILE A 316 14.62 -23.05 6.13
C ILE A 316 15.34 -23.63 4.91
N ARG A 317 15.22 -24.96 4.74
CA ARG A 317 15.54 -25.61 3.46
C ARG A 317 14.39 -25.35 2.49
N HIS A 318 14.66 -24.61 1.41
CA HIS A 318 13.79 -24.32 0.28
C HIS A 318 12.57 -25.26 0.15
N ARG A 319 11.43 -24.85 0.70
CA ARG A 319 10.11 -25.37 0.36
C ARG A 319 9.11 -24.22 0.35
N ARG A 320 8.32 -24.19 -0.73
CA ARG A 320 7.13 -23.36 -0.94
C ARG A 320 6.39 -23.09 0.37
N LEU A 321 5.99 -21.84 0.61
CA LEU A 321 4.92 -21.54 1.56
C LEU A 321 3.66 -22.25 1.06
N VAL A 322 3.31 -23.36 1.70
CA VAL A 322 2.01 -24.04 1.52
C VAL A 322 1.13 -23.58 2.67
N PRO A 323 -0.11 -23.08 2.41
CA PRO A 323 -1.01 -22.71 3.49
C PRO A 323 -1.28 -23.93 4.37
N VAL A 324 -1.01 -23.79 5.67
CA VAL A 324 -1.21 -24.87 6.65
C VAL A 324 -2.71 -25.12 6.78
N GLN A 325 -3.19 -26.22 6.21
CA GLN A 325 -4.53 -26.72 6.53
C GLN A 325 -4.61 -27.02 8.02
N SER A 326 -5.62 -26.43 8.67
CA SER A 326 -5.81 -26.42 10.11
C SER A 326 -5.90 -27.81 10.72
N HIS A 327 -4.76 -28.32 11.20
CA HIS A 327 -4.74 -29.51 12.04
C HIS A 327 -5.29 -29.14 13.42
N ARG A 328 -6.47 -29.67 13.74
CA ARG A 328 -7.08 -29.52 15.06
C ARG A 328 -6.13 -30.05 16.13
N PHE A 329 -5.90 -29.25 17.17
CA PHE A 329 -5.31 -29.72 18.42
C PHE A 329 -6.18 -30.85 19.00
N GLN A 330 -5.76 -32.11 18.86
CA GLN A 330 -6.24 -33.18 19.74
C GLN A 330 -5.49 -33.08 21.07
N ARG A 331 -6.19 -32.65 22.12
CA ARG A 331 -5.71 -32.87 23.48
C ARG A 331 -5.81 -34.36 23.80
N HIS A 332 -4.71 -34.95 24.27
CA HIS A 332 -4.74 -36.25 24.91
C HIS A 332 -5.66 -36.19 26.15
N ALA A 333 -6.62 -37.10 26.22
CA ALA A 333 -7.30 -37.49 27.45
C ALA A 333 -7.48 -39.01 27.41
N LEU A 334 -6.71 -39.72 28.22
CA LEU A 334 -6.85 -41.17 28.45
C LEU A 334 -8.12 -41.41 29.27
N PHE A 335 -9.08 -42.17 28.75
CA PHE A 335 -9.96 -43.04 29.54
C PHE A 335 -10.58 -44.14 28.65
N HIS A 336 -10.65 -45.37 29.17
CA HIS A 336 -11.15 -46.56 28.44
C HIS A 336 -12.70 -46.68 28.49
N GLY A 337 -13.32 -47.16 27.41
CA GLY A 337 -14.73 -47.58 27.36
C GLY A 337 -15.18 -47.97 25.94
N PRO A 338 -15.97 -49.04 25.71
CA PRO A 338 -16.15 -49.63 24.37
C PRO A 338 -17.34 -49.09 23.54
N ARG A 339 -17.29 -49.44 22.25
CA ARG A 339 -18.21 -49.13 21.13
C ARG A 339 -19.72 -49.12 21.45
N GLN A 340 -20.42 -48.15 20.89
CA GLN A 340 -21.72 -48.31 20.22
C GLN A 340 -21.80 -47.39 19.00
N GLU A 341 -22.37 -47.86 17.89
CA GLU A 341 -22.67 -47.06 16.70
C GLU A 341 -24.08 -46.46 16.84
N HIS A 342 -24.27 -45.15 16.64
CA HIS A 342 -25.58 -44.61 16.28
C HIS A 342 -25.46 -43.29 15.49
N LYS A 343 -26.31 -43.13 14.48
CA LYS A 343 -26.38 -41.95 13.59
C LYS A 343 -26.78 -40.69 14.39
N PRO A 344 -26.16 -39.52 14.14
CA PRO A 344 -26.60 -38.28 14.77
C PRO A 344 -27.92 -37.79 14.18
N GLN A 345 -28.93 -37.64 15.04
CA GLN A 345 -30.10 -36.80 14.76
C GLN A 345 -29.71 -35.32 14.93
N PHE A 346 -30.20 -34.44 14.06
CA PHE A 346 -30.02 -32.99 14.20
C PHE A 346 -31.09 -32.38 15.13
N PRO A 347 -30.72 -31.63 16.17
CA PRO A 347 -31.61 -30.64 16.78
C PRO A 347 -31.44 -29.29 16.07
N HIS A 348 -32.52 -28.76 15.51
CA HIS A 348 -32.54 -27.41 14.93
C HIS A 348 -32.42 -26.34 16.01
N ILE A 349 -31.49 -25.40 15.86
CA ILE A 349 -31.48 -24.13 16.62
C ILE A 349 -31.81 -22.99 15.66
N TRP A 350 -32.96 -22.35 15.90
CA TRP A 350 -33.39 -21.16 15.16
C TRP A 350 -32.70 -19.91 15.70
N ILE A 351 -31.86 -19.27 14.88
CA ILE A 351 -31.41 -17.90 15.17
C ILE A 351 -32.34 -16.92 14.45
N ARG A 352 -33.07 -16.13 15.23
CA ARG A 352 -34.05 -15.15 14.74
C ARG A 352 -33.32 -13.95 14.12
N ARG A 353 -33.37 -13.81 12.80
CA ARG A 353 -32.78 -12.69 12.03
C ARG A 353 -33.41 -11.36 12.47
N VAL A 354 -32.69 -10.56 13.25
CA VAL A 354 -33.05 -9.17 13.53
C VAL A 354 -32.76 -8.35 12.28
N ARG A 355 -33.79 -7.76 11.67
CA ARG A 355 -33.61 -6.82 10.55
C ARG A 355 -33.08 -5.48 11.09
N PRO A 356 -32.15 -4.80 10.40
CA PRO A 356 -31.82 -3.42 10.72
C PRO A 356 -33.07 -2.54 10.63
N SER A 357 -33.41 -1.84 11.71
CA SER A 357 -34.51 -0.88 11.73
C SER A 357 -34.13 0.36 10.92
N ARG A 358 -34.90 0.67 9.87
CA ARG A 358 -34.79 1.93 9.12
C ARG A 358 -34.96 3.11 10.08
N LEU A 359 -33.87 3.82 10.38
CA LEU A 359 -33.94 5.14 11.00
C LEU A 359 -34.51 6.12 9.97
N ARG A 360 -35.63 6.78 10.31
CA ARG A 360 -36.12 7.92 9.53
C ARG A 360 -35.39 9.19 9.98
N PRO A 361 -35.23 10.20 9.12
CA PRO A 361 -34.69 11.50 9.54
C PRO A 361 -35.54 12.10 10.66
N ALA A 362 -34.89 12.67 11.67
CA ALA A 362 -35.58 13.35 12.77
C ALA A 362 -36.09 14.73 12.30
N GLU A 363 -37.39 14.95 12.40
CA GLU A 363 -38.01 16.25 12.16
C GLU A 363 -37.56 17.27 13.22
N TRP A 364 -36.98 18.39 12.79
CA TRP A 364 -36.69 19.52 13.68
C TRP A 364 -37.99 20.22 14.12
N ARG A 365 -38.47 19.89 15.32
CA ARG A 365 -39.54 20.64 15.98
C ARG A 365 -38.98 21.88 16.66
N HIS A 366 -39.22 23.05 16.07
CA HIS A 366 -39.07 24.34 16.76
C HIS A 366 -40.00 24.41 17.96
N SER A 367 -39.44 24.46 19.18
CA SER A 367 -40.14 24.98 20.35
C SER A 367 -40.17 26.51 20.30
N ARG A 368 -41.32 27.10 20.64
CA ARG A 368 -41.46 28.56 20.79
C ARG A 368 -41.16 28.96 22.23
N GLY A 369 -40.55 30.14 22.39
CA GLY A 369 -40.76 30.99 23.56
C GLY A 369 -39.58 31.09 24.52
N HIS A 370 -38.87 32.21 24.45
CA HIS A 370 -39.18 33.30 25.38
C HIS A 370 -38.80 34.67 24.76
N GLN A 371 -39.66 35.67 24.93
CA GLN A 371 -39.34 37.06 24.60
C GLN A 371 -38.52 37.69 25.73
N GLN A 372 -37.64 38.63 25.37
CA GLN A 372 -37.63 39.95 26.03
C GLN A 372 -37.20 41.05 25.04
N ARG A 373 -37.67 42.28 25.30
CA ARG A 373 -37.48 43.50 24.50
C ARG A 373 -36.08 44.09 24.81
N TYR A 374 -35.45 45.01 24.08
CA TYR A 374 -35.87 46.05 23.10
C TYR A 374 -34.80 46.13 21.96
N GLY A 375 -34.92 46.87 20.86
CA GLY A 375 -35.94 47.83 20.40
C GLY A 375 -35.61 48.36 18.98
N ARG A 376 -36.19 49.51 18.59
CA ARG A 376 -35.79 50.33 17.41
C ARG A 376 -35.66 51.81 17.85
N PRO A 377 -34.97 52.65 17.07
CA PRO A 377 -35.69 53.45 16.07
C PRO A 377 -35.10 53.36 14.66
N HIS A 378 -35.95 53.62 13.67
CA HIS A 378 -35.54 53.97 12.30
C HIS A 378 -34.88 55.35 12.27
N LEU A 379 -34.02 55.59 11.28
CA LEU A 379 -34.05 56.80 10.46
C LEU A 379 -33.37 56.55 9.10
N GLN A 380 -33.92 57.14 8.05
CA GLN A 380 -33.49 57.17 6.64
C GLN A 380 -33.80 58.61 6.15
N PRO A 381 -33.36 59.04 4.95
CA PRO A 381 -32.00 59.07 4.38
C PRO A 381 -31.61 60.53 4.02
N GLN A 382 -30.41 60.78 3.47
CA GLN A 382 -30.24 61.90 2.51
C GLN A 382 -28.96 61.83 1.65
N PHE A 383 -29.09 62.30 0.40
CA PHE A 383 -28.03 62.51 -0.59
C PHE A 383 -27.30 63.84 -0.38
N ARG A 384 -26.02 63.93 -0.78
CA ARG A 384 -25.49 64.90 -1.78
C ARG A 384 -24.02 64.63 -2.11
N GLY A 385 -23.61 65.00 -3.34
CA GLY A 385 -22.21 65.04 -3.80
C GLY A 385 -21.45 66.27 -3.27
N PRO A 386 -20.38 66.74 -3.95
CA PRO A 386 -20.22 66.76 -5.41
C PRO A 386 -19.72 65.45 -6.05
#